data_AF-A0A0B7C0W5-F1
#
_entry.id   AF-A0A0B7C0W5-F1
#
_cell.length_a   1.000
_cell.length_b   1.000
_cell.length_c   1.000
_cell.angle_alpha   90.00
_cell.angle_beta   90.00
_cell.angle_gamma   90.00
#
_symmetry.space_group_name_H-M   'P 1'
#
loop_
_entity.id
_entity.type
_entity.pdbx_description
1 polymer ?
#
loop_
_entity_poly.entity_id
_entity_poly.type
_entity_poly.pdbx_seq_one_letter_code
_entity_poly.pdbx_strand_id
1 'polypeptide(L)' 'ELRERKIIDFSDYVEVTDAHEYDRRADKPWTKLTPRDKAAIRKELNEFKSKEMDVHEDSRHLTRFHKP' A
#
# COMPACT_ATOMS: atom_id res chain seq x y z
N GLU A 1 -16.26 10.71 -23.54
CA GLU A 1 -17.30 11.25 -22.62
C GLU A 1 -16.87 12.48 -21.80
N LEU A 2 -16.00 12.39 -20.78
CA LEU A 2 -15.68 13.55 -19.91
C LEU A 2 -14.95 14.71 -20.63
N ARG A 3 -14.03 14.38 -21.54
CA ARG A 3 -13.29 15.34 -22.38
C ARG A 3 -14.18 16.02 -23.44
N GLU A 4 -15.07 15.25 -24.08
CA GLU A 4 -16.00 15.76 -25.11
C GLU A 4 -17.08 16.66 -24.49
N ARG A 5 -17.50 16.36 -23.26
CA ARG A 5 -18.46 17.18 -22.50
C ARG A 5 -17.82 18.40 -21.81
N LYS A 6 -16.50 18.58 -21.92
CA LYS A 6 -15.71 19.66 -21.28
C LYS A 6 -16.04 19.85 -19.78
N ILE A 7 -16.26 18.76 -19.05
CA ILE A 7 -16.64 18.80 -17.62
C ILE A 7 -15.44 19.14 -16.73
N ILE A 8 -14.23 18.80 -17.19
CA ILE A 8 -12.96 19.08 -16.52
C ILE A 8 -11.99 19.54 -17.60
N ASP A 9 -11.23 20.59 -17.30
CA ASP A 9 -10.14 21.09 -18.12
C ASP A 9 -8.84 21.03 -17.33
N PHE A 10 -7.73 20.77 -18.01
CA PHE A 10 -6.41 20.64 -17.39
C PHE A 10 -5.50 21.72 -17.97
N SER A 11 -4.77 22.41 -17.09
CA SER A 11 -3.74 23.36 -17.52
C SER A 11 -2.65 22.63 -18.31
N ASP A 12 -2.30 23.18 -19.47
CA ASP A 12 -1.15 22.73 -20.26
C ASP A 12 0.18 23.24 -19.68
N TYR A 13 0.14 24.21 -18.76
CA TYR A 13 1.31 24.70 -18.06
C TYR A 13 1.65 23.79 -16.88
N VAL A 14 2.90 23.31 -16.87
CA VAL A 14 3.49 22.53 -15.78
C VAL A 14 4.71 23.28 -15.25
N GLU A 15 4.65 23.69 -13.98
CA GLU A 15 5.78 24.27 -13.27
C GLU A 15 6.77 23.17 -12.86
N VAL A 16 8.07 23.42 -13.04
CA VAL A 16 9.14 22.48 -12.71
C VAL A 16 10.12 23.17 -11.78
N THR A 17 10.45 22.50 -10.67
CA THR A 17 11.42 22.97 -9.68
C THR A 17 12.41 21.86 -9.33
N ASP A 18 13.60 22.24 -8.90
CA ASP A 18 14.62 21.27 -8.49
C ASP A 18 14.21 20.50 -7.23
N ALA A 19 14.44 19.19 -7.25
CA ALA A 19 14.29 18.35 -6.07
C ALA A 19 15.60 18.33 -5.27
N HIS A 20 15.52 18.06 -3.96
CA HIS A 20 16.72 17.92 -3.14
C HIS A 20 17.68 16.85 -3.69
N GLU A 21 18.97 17.16 -3.76
CA GLU A 21 19.99 16.24 -4.22
C GLU A 21 20.65 15.53 -3.02
N TYR A 22 20.11 14.36 -2.66
CA TYR A 22 20.65 13.52 -1.60
C TYR A 22 20.46 12.04 -1.93
N ASP A 23 21.22 11.19 -1.24
CA ASP A 23 21.16 9.75 -1.41
C ASP A 23 19.84 9.19 -0.82
N ARG A 24 18.97 8.70 -1.71
CA ARG A 24 17.68 8.08 -1.37
C ARG A 24 17.76 6.55 -1.32
N ARG A 25 18.95 5.95 -1.42
CA ARG A 25 19.10 4.50 -1.37
C ARG A 25 18.72 3.97 0.02
N ALA A 26 17.99 2.87 0.03
CA ALA A 26 17.68 2.11 1.23
C ALA A 26 17.76 0.62 0.90
N ASP A 27 18.07 -0.22 1.91
CA ASP A 27 18.00 -1.67 1.75
C ASP A 27 16.56 -2.11 1.48
N LYS A 28 16.42 -3.23 0.78
CA LYS A 28 15.11 -3.81 0.45
C LYS A 28 14.94 -5.13 1.19
N PRO A 29 14.73 -5.14 2.51
CA PRO A 29 14.75 -6.36 3.33
C PRO A 29 13.73 -7.41 2.87
N TRP A 30 12.61 -6.98 2.27
CA TRP A 30 11.58 -7.88 1.74
C TRP A 30 12.07 -8.80 0.61
N THR A 31 13.17 -8.47 -0.09
CA THR A 31 13.74 -9.33 -1.13
C THR A 31 14.49 -10.54 -0.55
N LYS A 32 14.88 -10.48 0.72
CA LYS A 32 15.65 -11.51 1.42
C LYS A 32 14.78 -12.52 2.17
N LEU A 33 13.45 -12.35 2.13
CA LEU A 33 12.52 -13.20 2.88
C LEU A 33 12.46 -14.62 2.32
N THR A 34 12.79 -15.59 3.17
CA THR A 34 12.65 -17.01 2.86
C THR A 34 11.17 -17.44 2.86
N PRO A 35 10.83 -18.61 2.29
CA PRO A 35 9.48 -19.16 2.41
C PRO A 35 9.01 -19.34 3.86
N ARG A 36 9.93 -19.68 4.77
CA ARG A 36 9.66 -19.82 6.21
C ARG A 36 9.31 -18.48 6.85
N ASP A 37 10.07 -17.43 6.54
CA ASP A 37 9.80 -16.08 7.06
C ASP A 37 8.43 -15.59 6.59
N LYS A 38 8.13 -15.80 5.30
CA LYS A 38 6.82 -15.44 4.75
C LYS A 38 5.68 -16.21 5.43
N ALA A 39 5.88 -17.48 5.78
CA ALA A 39 4.87 -18.25 6.52
C ALA A 39 4.66 -17.73 7.94
N ALA A 40 5.75 -17.40 8.64
CA ALA A 40 5.69 -16.80 9.98
C ALA A 40 4.94 -15.45 9.95
N ILE A 41 5.29 -14.57 9.01
CA ILE A 41 4.64 -13.26 8.83
C ILE A 41 3.15 -13.40 8.52
N ARG A 42 2.74 -14.36 7.68
CA ARG A 42 1.31 -14.60 7.40
C ARG A 42 0.55 -15.01 8.65
N LYS A 43 1.14 -15.89 9.48
CA LYS A 43 0.54 -16.33 10.74
C LYS A 43 0.38 -15.14 11.69
N GLU A 44 1.43 -14.36 11.89
CA GLU A 44 1.44 -13.18 12.75
C GLU A 44 0.39 -12.15 12.30
N LEU A 45 0.33 -11.82 11.01
CA LEU A 45 -0.66 -10.88 10.48
C LEU A 45 -2.10 -11.36 10.65
N ASN A 46 -2.35 -12.66 10.48
CA ASN A 46 -3.69 -13.21 10.70
C ASN A 46 -4.10 -13.16 12.18
N GLU A 47 -3.17 -13.48 13.08
CA GLU A 47 -3.40 -13.41 14.51
C GLU A 47 -3.73 -11.98 14.95
N PHE A 48 -2.88 -11.02 14.57
CA PHE A 48 -3.11 -9.59 14.82
C PHE A 48 -4.47 -9.12 14.29
N LYS A 49 -4.79 -9.42 13.02
CA LYS A 49 -6.05 -9.02 12.38
C LYS A 49 -7.29 -9.62 13.06
N SER A 50 -7.15 -10.79 13.68
CA SER A 50 -8.27 -11.49 14.32
C SER A 50 -8.50 -11.09 15.77
N LYS A 51 -7.46 -10.62 16.48
CA LYS A 51 -7.51 -10.43 17.95
C LYS A 51 -7.24 -9.00 18.40
N GLU A 52 -6.49 -8.23 17.62
CA GLU A 52 -5.92 -6.95 18.08
C GLU A 52 -6.31 -5.77 17.18
N MET A 53 -6.42 -6.00 15.87
CA MET A 53 -6.76 -4.94 14.93
C MET A 53 -8.24 -4.57 15.05
N ASP A 54 -8.53 -3.36 15.51
CA ASP A 54 -9.89 -2.85 15.59
C ASP A 54 -10.46 -2.59 14.18
N VAL A 55 -11.64 -3.13 13.91
CA VAL A 55 -12.34 -3.02 12.63
C VAL A 55 -13.82 -2.87 12.91
N HIS A 56 -14.40 -1.81 12.34
CA HIS A 56 -15.85 -1.59 12.39
C HIS A 56 -16.61 -2.84 11.95
N GLU A 57 -17.68 -3.19 12.66
CA GLU A 57 -18.44 -4.43 12.45
C GLU A 57 -18.83 -4.63 10.98
N ASP A 58 -19.41 -3.60 10.34
CA ASP A 58 -19.82 -3.64 8.93
C ASP A 58 -18.65 -3.84 7.96
N SER A 59 -17.42 -3.55 8.38
CA SER A 59 -16.22 -3.62 7.54
C SER A 59 -15.37 -4.87 7.80
N ARG A 60 -15.75 -5.74 8.75
CA ARG A 60 -14.97 -6.95 9.08
C ARG A 60 -14.75 -7.88 7.89
N HIS A 61 -15.69 -7.92 6.95
CA HIS A 61 -15.58 -8.70 5.72
C HIS A 61 -14.49 -8.20 4.76
N LEU A 62 -14.00 -6.97 4.93
CA LEU A 62 -12.90 -6.38 4.16
C LEU A 62 -11.53 -6.72 4.74
N THR A 63 -11.47 -7.29 5.95
CA THR A 63 -10.21 -7.67 6.59
C THR A 63 -9.47 -8.72 5.74
N ARG A 64 -8.35 -8.31 5.14
CA ARG A 64 -7.55 -9.18 4.27
C ARG A 64 -6.74 -10.18 5.09
N PHE A 65 -7.24 -11.39 5.27
CA PHE A 65 -6.48 -12.52 5.83
C PHE A 65 -5.56 -13.18 4.80
N HIS A 66 -4.42 -13.71 5.22
CA HIS A 66 -3.44 -14.41 4.40
C HIS A 66 -3.66 -15.93 4.46
N LYS A 67 -3.25 -16.68 3.43
CA LYS A 67 -3.26 -18.14 3.48
C LYS A 67 -2.24 -18.64 4.53
N PRO A 68 -2.50 -19.77 5.22
CA PRO A 68 -1.49 -20.44 6.03
C PRO A 68 -0.20 -20.69 5.22
#